data_AF-A0A497MTA7-F1
#
_entry.id   AF-A0A497MTA7-F1
#
_cell.length_a   1.000
_cell.length_b   1.000
_cell.length_c   1.000
_cell.angle_alpha   90.00
_cell.angle_beta   90.00
_cell.angle_gamma   90.00
#
_symmetry.space_group_name_H-M   'P 1'
#
loop_
_entity.id
_entity.type
_entity.pdbx_description
1 polymer ?
#
loop_
_entity_poly.entity_id
_entity_poly.type
_entity_poly.pdbx_seq_one_letter_code
_entity_poly.pdbx_strand_id
1 'polypeptide(L)' 'MKVLLVHYDKCTGCRICELVCSAQHYGRFQPASSRIRVV' A
#
# COMPACT_ATOMS: atom_id res chain seq x y z
N MET A 1 21.53 0.91 1.50
CA MET A 1 20.29 0.77 2.32
C MET A 1 19.17 1.52 1.60
N LYS A 2 18.00 0.91 1.39
CA LYS A 2 16.82 1.62 0.82
C LYS A 2 15.91 2.04 1.96
N VAL A 3 15.43 3.29 1.93
CA VAL A 3 14.52 3.87 2.92
C VAL A 3 13.26 4.34 2.19
N LEU A 4 12.09 4.08 2.78
CA LEU A 4 10.82 4.61 2.33
C LEU A 4 10.39 5.71 3.29
N LEU A 5 10.21 6.93 2.81
CA LEU A 5 9.71 8.06 3.59
C LEU A 5 8.23 8.27 3.25
N VAL A 6 7.37 8.28 4.27
CA VAL A 6 5.92 8.43 4.12
C VAL A 6 5.42 9.59 4.96
N HIS A 7 4.71 10.52 4.32
CA HIS A 7 4.08 11.68 4.96
C HIS A 7 2.65 11.33 5.39
N TYR A 8 2.50 10.84 6.63
CA TYR A 8 1.19 10.42 7.16
C TYR A 8 0.20 11.58 7.31
N ASP A 9 0.69 12.80 7.52
CA ASP A 9 -0.11 14.04 7.56
C ASP A 9 -0.87 14.31 6.25
N LYS A 10 -0.38 13.80 5.13
CA LYS A 10 -1.01 13.92 3.80
C LYS A 10 -1.81 12.68 3.40
N CYS A 11 -1.83 11.64 4.24
CA CYS A 11 -2.56 10.41 3.94
C CYS A 11 -4.06 10.64 4.10
N THR A 12 -4.83 10.37 3.05
CA THR A 12 -6.30 10.47 3.06
C THR A 12 -7.00 9.15 3.38
N GLY A 13 -6.24 8.07 3.65
CA GLY A 13 -6.81 6.75 3.91
C GLY A 13 -7.39 6.06 2.67
N CYS A 14 -6.99 6.46 1.45
CA CYS A 14 -7.54 5.94 0.20
C CYS A 14 -7.21 4.46 -0.10
N ARG A 15 -6.25 3.86 0.62
CA ARG A 15 -5.83 2.45 0.49
C ARG A 15 -5.32 2.02 -0.89
N ILE A 16 -5.01 2.98 -1.77
CA ILE A 16 -4.45 2.71 -3.10
C ILE A 16 -3.10 2.01 -3.00
N CYS A 17 -2.29 2.33 -1.99
CA CYS A 17 -1.01 1.65 -1.74
C CYS A 17 -1.18 0.14 -1.50
N GLU A 18 -2.24 -0.28 -0.79
CA GLU A 18 -2.57 -1.69 -0.57
C GLU A 18 -2.96 -2.36 -1.91
N LEU A 19 -3.85 -1.72 -2.68
CA LEU A 19 -4.31 -2.22 -3.98
C LEU A 19 -3.18 -2.36 -5.01
N VAL A 20 -2.30 -1.36 -5.12
CA VAL A 20 -1.15 -1.40 -6.05
C VAL A 20 -0.16 -2.47 -5.62
N CYS A 21 0.11 -2.60 -4.31
CA CYS A 21 0.99 -3.65 -3.78
C CYS A 21 0.44 -5.04 -4.10
N SER A 22 -0.86 -5.27 -3.91
CA SER A 22 -1.47 -6.57 -4.24
C SER A 22 -1.48 -6.82 -5.74
N ALA A 23 -1.76 -5.81 -6.56
CA ALA A 23 -1.75 -5.93 -8.02
C ALA A 23 -0.35 -6.27 -8.54
N GLN A 24 0.69 -5.60 -8.03
CA GLN A 24 2.06 -5.83 -8.46
C GLN A 24 2.59 -7.22 -8.08
N HIS A 25 2.23 -7.73 -6.90
CA HIS A 25 2.74 -9.01 -6.40
C HIS A 25 1.87 -10.23 -6.71
N TYR A 26 0.55 -10.05 -6.85
CA TYR A 26 -0.41 -11.15 -6.99
C TYR A 26 -1.31 -11.01 -8.22
N GLY A 27 -1.17 -9.95 -9.02
CA GLY A 27 -1.98 -9.72 -10.22
C GLY A 27 -3.47 -9.46 -9.92
N ARG A 28 -3.83 -9.15 -8.68
CA ARG A 28 -5.21 -8.93 -8.23
C ARG A 28 -5.30 -7.71 -7.32
N PHE A 29 -6.40 -6.98 -7.44
CA PHE A 29 -6.73 -5.83 -6.59
C PHE A 29 -7.42 -6.29 -5.29
N GLN A 30 -6.66 -6.98 -4.44
CA GLN A 30 -7.15 -7.55 -3.18
C GLN A 30 -6.34 -6.98 -2.01
N PRO A 31 -6.85 -5.97 -1.27
CA PRO A 31 -6.12 -5.35 -0.16
C PRO A 31 -5.63 -6.34 0.90
N ALA A 32 -6.40 -7.40 1.14
CA ALA A 32 -6.06 -8.45 2.10
C ALA A 32 -4.76 -9.22 1.78
N SER A 33 -4.36 -9.29 0.51
CA SER A 33 -3.08 -9.90 0.09
C SER A 33 -1.93 -8.89 -0.03
N SER A 34 -2.18 -7.60 0.20
CA SER A 34 -1.13 -6.59 0.16
C SER A 34 -0.13 -6.74 1.32
N ARG A 35 1.12 -6.32 1.08
CA ARG A 35 2.20 -6.36 2.09
C ARG A 35 2.30 -5.10 2.93
N ILE A 36 1.46 -4.11 2.66
CA ILE A 36 1.39 -2.82 3.35
C ILE A 36 0.02 -2.77 4.01
N ARG A 37 -0.08 -2.20 5.22
CA ARG A 37 -1.37 -1.91 5.85
C ARG A 37 -1.45 -0.46 6.30
N VAL A 38 -2.57 0.18 5.99
CA VAL A 38 -2.89 1.50 6.57
C VAL A 38 -3.68 1.26 7.86
N VAL A 39 -3.10 1.64 9.01
CA VAL A 39 -3.72 1.58 10.35
C VAL A 39 -3.96 2.96 10.90
#